data_AF-A0A2E5TPQ1-F1
#
_entry.id   AF-A0A2E5TPQ1-F1
#
_cell.length_a   1.000
_cell.length_b   1.000
_cell.length_c   1.000
_cell.angle_alpha   90.00
_cell.angle_beta   90.00
_cell.angle_gamma   90.00
#
_symmetry.space_group_name_H-M   'P 1'
#
loop_
_entity.id
_entity.type
_entity.pdbx_description
1 polymer ?
#
loop_
_entity_poly.entity_id
_entity_poly.type
_entity_poly.pdbx_seq_one_letter_code
_entity_poly.pdbx_strand_id
1 'polypeptide(L)'
;MKLNDYIKLERKKKKLTLVQLAKKASISYGMLYRLEEGNIKQPKPNLLKKVAEALELNYESILLKFGYIGSNDFDKKRSVLKEKEVYNLTDFSNASTVVGGTILSANPTKNNIVVKSDTDDFLPMFKTGDILELKKVSNIISNEIYLRRYKNNINVVIGKKRGSETVLVDFLRLFQDVDSSSGEFYKLISRYSDETLYKKTKTIVS
;
A
#
# COMPACT_ATOMS: atom_id res chain seq x y z
N MET A 1 14.41 -30.34 10.76
CA MET A 1 12.96 -30.66 10.86
C MET A 1 12.37 -30.61 9.45
N LYS A 2 11.56 -31.61 9.05
CA LYS A 2 10.92 -31.63 7.73
C LYS A 2 9.57 -30.89 7.74
N LEU A 3 9.04 -30.54 6.57
CA LEU A 3 7.76 -29.83 6.40
C LEU A 3 6.58 -30.57 7.04
N ASN A 4 6.50 -31.88 6.83
CA ASN A 4 5.44 -32.74 7.36
C ASN A 4 5.46 -32.75 8.91
N ASP A 5 6.64 -32.85 9.51
CA ASP A 5 6.82 -32.83 10.96
C ASP A 5 6.41 -31.46 11.54
N TYR A 6 6.74 -30.38 10.83
CA TYR A 6 6.38 -29.03 11.21
C TYR A 6 4.87 -28.81 11.22
N ILE A 7 4.17 -29.23 10.16
CA ILE A 7 2.70 -29.13 10.07
C ILE A 7 2.04 -29.93 11.20
N LYS A 8 2.52 -31.17 11.44
CA LYS A 8 2.03 -32.04 12.52
C LYS A 8 2.23 -31.41 13.89
N LEU A 9 3.37 -30.77 14.12
CA LEU A 9 3.70 -30.09 15.36
C LEU A 9 2.82 -28.85 15.58
N GLU A 10 2.63 -28.00 14.58
CA GLU A 10 1.78 -26.81 14.69
C GLU A 10 0.31 -27.17 14.88
N ARG A 11 -0.18 -28.23 14.23
CA ARG A 11 -1.53 -28.77 14.49
C ARG A 11 -1.70 -29.18 15.95
N LYS A 12 -0.73 -29.92 16.49
CA LYS A 12 -0.76 -30.37 17.90
C LYS A 12 -0.69 -29.20 18.88
N LYS A 13 0.12 -28.17 18.61
CA LYS A 13 0.15 -26.94 19.42
C LYS A 13 -1.22 -26.27 19.50
N LYS A 14 -1.96 -26.26 18.40
CA LYS A 14 -3.33 -25.75 18.34
C LYS A 14 -4.39 -26.72 18.87
N LYS A 15 -3.98 -27.86 19.42
CA LYS A 15 -4.87 -28.93 19.94
C LYS A 15 -5.91 -29.40 18.93
N LEU A 16 -5.60 -29.32 17.64
CA LEU A 16 -6.50 -29.74 16.57
C LEU A 16 -6.32 -31.22 16.26
N THR A 17 -7.43 -31.94 16.10
CA THR A 17 -7.41 -33.28 15.50
C THR A 17 -7.14 -33.20 14.00
N LEU A 18 -6.72 -34.30 13.38
CA LEU A 18 -6.57 -34.40 11.92
C LEU A 18 -7.88 -34.05 11.20
N VAL A 19 -9.02 -34.54 11.70
CA VAL A 19 -10.34 -34.26 11.11
C VAL A 19 -10.68 -32.77 11.18
N GLN A 20 -10.43 -32.13 12.32
CA GLN A 20 -10.71 -30.70 12.50
C GLN A 20 -9.84 -29.84 11.57
N LEU A 21 -8.54 -30.12 11.47
CA LEU A 21 -7.67 -29.37 10.57
C LEU A 21 -8.05 -29.60 9.10
N ALA A 22 -8.39 -30.83 8.71
CA ALA A 22 -8.81 -31.12 7.34
C ALA A 22 -10.08 -30.34 6.96
N LYS A 23 -11.07 -30.30 7.87
CA LYS A 23 -12.29 -29.49 7.71
C LYS A 23 -11.96 -28.00 7.61
N LYS A 24 -11.14 -27.45 8.53
CA LYS A 24 -10.77 -26.03 8.54
C LYS A 24 -10.00 -25.62 7.26
N ALA A 25 -9.14 -26.50 6.75
CA ALA A 25 -8.39 -26.29 5.51
C ALA A 25 -9.19 -26.59 4.24
N SER A 26 -10.44 -27.07 4.34
CA SER A 26 -11.24 -27.48 3.18
C SER A 26 -10.50 -28.47 2.26
N ILE A 27 -9.92 -29.52 2.87
CA ILE A 27 -9.24 -30.63 2.21
C ILE A 27 -9.71 -31.97 2.78
N SER A 28 -9.48 -33.06 2.05
CA SER A 28 -9.83 -34.39 2.56
C SER A 28 -8.91 -34.85 3.69
N TYR A 29 -9.46 -35.59 4.65
CA TYR A 29 -8.70 -36.19 5.74
C TYR A 29 -7.49 -36.99 5.24
N GLY A 30 -7.69 -37.84 4.22
CA GLY A 30 -6.61 -38.65 3.63
C GLY A 30 -5.51 -37.81 2.98
N MET A 31 -5.83 -36.62 2.46
CA MET A 31 -4.82 -35.70 1.92
C MET A 31 -3.97 -35.08 3.03
N LEU A 32 -4.61 -34.65 4.13
CA LEU A 32 -3.88 -34.13 5.30
C LEU A 32 -3.05 -35.22 5.99
N TYR A 33 -3.58 -36.44 6.13
CA TYR A 33 -2.84 -37.57 6.70
C TYR A 33 -1.58 -37.88 5.90
N ARG A 34 -1.69 -38.01 4.56
CA ARG A 34 -0.52 -38.23 3.69
C ARG A 34 0.47 -37.06 3.74
N LEU A 35 -0.01 -35.83 3.96
CA LEU A 35 0.85 -34.66 4.13
C LEU A 35 1.67 -34.74 5.42
N GLU A 36 1.06 -35.06 6.56
CA GLU A 36 1.74 -35.13 7.87
C GLU A 36 2.68 -36.33 8.02
N GLU A 37 2.36 -37.45 7.36
CA GLU A 37 3.23 -38.64 7.34
C GLU A 37 4.37 -38.53 6.31
N GLY A 38 4.43 -37.43 5.54
CA GLY A 38 5.50 -37.21 4.56
C GLY A 38 5.37 -38.05 3.28
N ASN A 39 4.21 -38.68 3.06
CA ASN A 39 3.91 -39.45 1.84
C ASN A 39 3.76 -38.55 0.61
N ILE A 40 3.56 -37.24 0.81
CA ILE A 40 3.62 -36.22 -0.25
C ILE A 40 5.01 -35.59 -0.22
N LYS A 41 5.87 -35.98 -1.17
CA LYS A 41 7.26 -35.48 -1.25
C LYS A 41 7.33 -33.98 -1.58
N GLN A 42 6.46 -33.49 -2.47
CA GLN A 42 6.35 -32.08 -2.86
C GLN A 42 4.87 -31.64 -2.89
N PRO A 43 4.32 -31.23 -1.73
CA PRO A 43 3.01 -30.60 -1.65
C PRO A 43 2.82 -29.44 -2.62
N LYS A 44 1.71 -29.45 -3.36
CA LYS A 44 1.37 -28.32 -4.24
C LYS A 44 1.22 -27.03 -3.42
N PRO A 45 1.67 -25.87 -3.93
CA PRO A 45 1.54 -24.58 -3.24
C PRO A 45 0.12 -24.30 -2.69
N ASN A 46 -0.91 -24.60 -3.48
CA ASN A 46 -2.30 -24.41 -3.07
C ASN A 46 -2.71 -25.28 -1.86
N LEU A 47 -2.21 -26.52 -1.77
CA LEU A 47 -2.44 -27.38 -0.60
C LEU A 47 -1.79 -26.78 0.65
N LEU A 48 -0.56 -26.32 0.52
CA LEU A 48 0.16 -25.69 1.63
C LEU A 48 -0.50 -24.40 2.09
N LYS A 49 -1.01 -23.59 1.16
CA LYS A 49 -1.74 -22.36 1.48
C LYS A 49 -2.96 -22.65 2.35
N LYS A 50 -3.80 -23.59 1.93
CA LYS A 50 -4.99 -24.00 2.69
C LYS A 50 -4.67 -24.48 4.11
N VAL A 51 -3.62 -25.28 4.25
CA VAL A 51 -3.19 -25.79 5.56
C VAL A 51 -2.57 -24.69 6.43
N ALA A 52 -1.77 -23.80 5.83
CA ALA A 52 -1.19 -22.65 6.52
C ALA A 52 -2.27 -21.70 7.05
N GLU A 53 -3.26 -21.35 6.22
CA GLU A 53 -4.40 -20.52 6.61
C GLU A 53 -5.20 -21.15 7.75
N ALA A 54 -5.48 -22.45 7.67
CA ALA A 54 -6.18 -23.16 8.73
C ALA A 54 -5.39 -23.23 10.06
N LEU A 55 -4.06 -23.26 9.97
CA LEU A 55 -3.16 -23.18 11.12
C LEU A 55 -2.82 -21.74 11.53
N GLU A 56 -3.34 -20.72 10.83
CA GLU A 56 -2.95 -19.30 10.96
C GLU A 56 -1.43 -19.09 10.95
N LEU A 57 -0.74 -19.85 10.10
CA LEU A 57 0.68 -19.71 9.87
C LEU A 57 0.90 -18.81 8.66
N ASN A 58 2.00 -18.06 8.67
CA ASN A 58 2.41 -17.32 7.49
C ASN A 58 2.84 -18.30 6.38
N TYR A 59 2.02 -18.42 5.35
CA TYR A 59 2.25 -19.29 4.19
C TYR A 59 3.60 -19.02 3.53
N GLU A 60 3.98 -17.75 3.37
CA GLU A 60 5.23 -17.37 2.73
C GLU A 60 6.44 -17.83 3.59
N SER A 61 6.37 -17.69 4.91
CA SER A 61 7.41 -18.19 5.82
C SER A 61 7.60 -19.71 5.71
N ILE A 62 6.52 -20.47 5.49
CA ILE A 62 6.59 -21.93 5.27
C ILE A 62 7.30 -22.22 3.95
N LEU A 63 6.90 -21.55 2.86
CA LEU A 63 7.53 -21.76 1.55
C LEU A 63 9.03 -21.48 1.57
N LEU A 64 9.45 -20.39 2.22
CA LEU A 64 10.86 -20.02 2.35
C LEU A 64 11.62 -21.06 3.20
N LYS A 65 11.08 -21.39 4.38
CA LYS A 65 11.74 -22.30 5.33
C LYS A 65 11.97 -23.70 4.76
N PHE A 66 11.10 -24.14 3.85
CA PHE A 66 11.15 -25.47 3.25
C PHE A 66 11.55 -25.47 1.77
N GLY A 67 12.10 -24.36 1.27
CA GLY A 67 12.77 -24.31 -0.03
C GLY A 67 11.85 -24.36 -1.26
N TYR A 68 10.58 -23.99 -1.11
CA TYR A 68 9.64 -23.88 -2.25
C TYR A 68 9.86 -22.62 -3.10
N ILE A 69 10.51 -21.64 -2.53
CA ILE A 69 10.86 -20.36 -3.15
C ILE A 69 12.27 -20.01 -2.72
N GLY A 70 13.06 -19.45 -3.65
CA GLY A 70 14.41 -18.97 -3.31
C GLY A 70 14.32 -17.73 -2.42
N SER A 71 15.33 -17.52 -1.58
CA SER A 71 15.49 -16.24 -0.86
C SER A 71 15.42 -15.04 -1.82
N ASN A 72 15.94 -15.20 -3.04
CA ASN A 72 15.88 -14.18 -4.10
C ASN A 72 14.45 -13.83 -4.58
N ASP A 73 13.48 -14.75 -4.48
CA ASP A 73 12.06 -14.48 -4.80
C ASP A 73 11.36 -13.74 -3.66
N PHE A 74 11.81 -13.96 -2.42
CA PHE A 74 11.36 -13.25 -1.22
C PHE A 74 11.92 -11.82 -1.16
N ASP A 75 13.18 -11.68 -1.55
CA ASP A 75 13.83 -10.38 -1.68
C ASP A 75 13.17 -9.56 -2.78
N LYS A 76 12.62 -10.14 -3.86
CA LYS A 76 11.82 -9.37 -4.84
C LYS A 76 10.50 -8.81 -4.30
N LYS A 77 9.93 -9.38 -3.22
CA LYS A 77 8.75 -8.85 -2.53
C LYS A 77 9.09 -7.84 -1.43
N ARG A 78 10.24 -7.99 -0.74
CA ARG A 78 10.70 -7.04 0.30
C ARG A 78 11.56 -5.89 -0.24
N SER A 79 12.25 -6.07 -1.36
CA SER A 79 13.05 -5.03 -2.05
C SER A 79 12.21 -3.94 -2.74
N VAL A 80 10.87 -4.02 -2.64
CA VAL A 80 9.97 -3.03 -3.22
C VAL A 80 9.65 -1.88 -2.26
N LEU A 81 10.00 -1.98 -0.97
CA LEU A 81 9.93 -0.86 -0.04
C LEU A 81 11.13 0.06 -0.27
N LYS A 82 10.96 1.09 -1.11
CA LYS A 82 11.95 2.17 -1.21
C LYS A 82 11.56 3.32 -0.30
N GLU A 83 12.57 3.90 0.33
CA GLU A 83 12.40 5.20 0.97
C GLU A 83 12.12 6.24 -0.10
N LYS A 84 11.11 7.07 0.16
CA LYS A 84 10.72 8.16 -0.71
C LYS A 84 10.64 9.44 0.08
N GLU A 85 11.23 10.49 -0.47
CA GLU A 85 11.21 11.82 0.11
C GLU A 85 9.76 12.33 0.21
N VAL A 86 9.48 12.95 1.35
CA VAL A 86 8.20 13.59 1.64
C VAL A 86 8.45 15.07 1.89
N TYR A 87 7.76 15.91 1.11
CA TYR A 87 7.77 17.36 1.25
C TYR A 87 6.58 17.81 2.12
N ASN A 88 6.67 18.94 2.81
CA ASN A 88 5.47 19.54 3.42
C ASN A 88 4.60 20.16 2.32
N LEU A 89 3.29 20.25 2.55
CA LEU A 89 2.36 20.80 1.57
C LEU A 89 2.64 22.29 1.28
N THR A 90 2.96 23.08 2.31
CA THR A 90 3.38 24.48 2.13
C THR A 90 4.66 24.60 1.28
N ASP A 91 5.67 23.76 1.55
CA ASP A 91 6.92 23.73 0.78
C ASP A 91 6.67 23.36 -0.68
N PHE A 92 5.85 22.33 -0.89
CA PHE A 92 5.42 21.89 -2.22
C PHE A 92 4.65 22.98 -2.97
N SER A 93 3.80 23.75 -2.28
CA SER A 93 3.09 24.90 -2.84
C SER A 93 4.05 25.95 -3.38
N ASN A 94 5.10 26.26 -2.60
CA ASN A 94 6.13 27.25 -2.94
C ASN A 94 7.19 26.75 -3.93
N ALA A 95 7.05 25.53 -4.47
CA ALA A 95 8.07 24.85 -5.27
C ALA A 95 9.44 24.73 -4.57
N SER A 96 9.43 24.73 -3.23
CA SER A 96 10.58 24.45 -2.38
C SER A 96 10.91 22.96 -2.40
N THR A 97 12.19 22.60 -2.41
CA THR A 97 12.67 21.21 -2.39
C THR A 97 13.03 20.74 -0.98
N VAL A 98 12.53 21.40 0.06
CA VAL A 98 12.83 21.04 1.46
C VAL A 98 12.15 19.73 1.81
N VAL A 99 12.96 18.71 2.09
CA VAL A 99 12.50 17.37 2.48
C VAL A 99 12.21 17.34 3.98
N GLY A 100 10.94 17.13 4.36
CA GLY A 100 10.53 17.00 5.75
C GLY A 100 10.83 15.64 6.37
N GLY A 101 10.84 14.58 5.55
CA GLY A 101 11.04 13.21 5.98
C GLY A 101 10.99 12.19 4.85
N THR A 102 10.87 10.91 5.22
CA THR A 102 10.74 9.80 4.29
C THR A 102 9.59 8.87 4.66
N ILE A 103 9.03 8.20 3.66
CA ILE A 103 8.09 7.09 3.84
C ILE A 103 8.61 5.82 3.17
N LEU A 104 8.22 4.65 3.70
CA LEU A 104 8.44 3.37 3.03
C LEU A 104 7.23 3.07 2.14
N SER A 105 7.43 3.04 0.82
CA SER A 105 6.37 2.74 -0.15
C SER A 105 6.61 1.40 -0.82
N ALA A 106 5.61 0.49 -0.77
CA ALA A 106 5.69 -0.87 -1.30
C ALA A 106 5.61 -0.96 -2.83
N ASN A 107 5.34 0.16 -3.52
CA ASN A 107 5.32 0.29 -4.97
C ASN A 107 5.59 1.76 -5.35
N PRO A 108 6.84 2.22 -5.25
CA PRO A 108 7.17 3.60 -5.59
C PRO A 108 7.03 3.74 -7.11
N THR A 109 5.92 4.31 -7.57
CA THR A 109 5.85 4.78 -8.95
C THR A 109 6.89 5.91 -9.05
N LYS A 110 7.89 5.71 -9.90
CA LYS A 110 9.15 6.49 -9.92
C LYS A 110 8.94 8.00 -10.02
N ASN A 111 7.80 8.44 -10.57
CA ASN A 111 7.50 9.84 -10.85
C ASN A 111 6.42 10.45 -9.95
N ASN A 112 5.87 9.71 -8.99
CA ASN A 112 4.90 10.29 -8.06
C ASN A 112 5.64 11.15 -7.03
N ILE A 113 5.04 12.24 -6.60
CA ILE A 113 5.52 13.08 -5.51
C ILE A 113 4.76 12.68 -4.24
N VAL A 114 5.41 12.72 -3.08
CA VAL A 114 4.74 12.46 -1.80
C VAL A 114 4.80 13.73 -0.96
N VAL A 115 3.66 14.12 -0.43
CA VAL A 115 3.49 15.35 0.33
C VAL A 115 2.79 15.05 1.64
N LYS A 116 3.28 15.61 2.74
CA LYS A 116 2.60 15.59 4.03
C LYS A 116 1.82 16.89 4.21
N SER A 117 0.54 16.79 4.54
CA SER A 117 -0.27 17.96 4.87
C SER A 117 0.14 18.53 6.23
N ASP A 118 0.37 19.83 6.26
CA ASP A 118 0.66 20.66 7.42
C ASP A 118 -0.49 21.65 7.74
N THR A 119 -1.66 21.45 7.12
CA THR A 119 -2.88 22.25 7.32
C THR A 119 -4.16 21.41 7.33
N ASP A 120 -5.20 21.94 7.97
CA ASP A 120 -6.58 21.42 8.00
C ASP A 120 -7.52 22.14 7.01
N ASP A 121 -7.01 23.09 6.23
CA ASP A 121 -7.82 23.93 5.31
C ASP A 121 -8.60 23.13 4.25
N PHE A 122 -8.17 21.89 3.99
CA PHE A 122 -8.75 21.02 2.97
C PHE A 122 -9.68 19.94 3.52
N LEU A 123 -10.11 20.05 4.78
CA LEU A 123 -11.14 19.19 5.32
C LEU A 123 -12.43 19.25 4.47
N PRO A 124 -13.14 18.12 4.28
CA PRO A 124 -12.85 16.77 4.78
C PRO A 124 -11.92 15.93 3.87
N MET A 125 -11.34 16.50 2.81
CA MET A 125 -10.53 15.73 1.84
C MET A 125 -9.24 15.19 2.44
N PHE A 126 -8.56 15.98 3.26
CA PHE A 126 -7.43 15.56 4.07
C PHE A 126 -7.20 16.60 5.18
N LYS A 127 -6.41 16.20 6.17
CA LYS A 127 -6.07 17.02 7.35
C LYS A 127 -4.57 17.03 7.60
N THR A 128 -4.14 17.86 8.54
CA THR A 128 -2.78 17.88 9.06
C THR A 128 -2.35 16.48 9.47
N GLY A 129 -1.15 16.08 9.04
CA GLY A 129 -0.60 14.75 9.28
C GLY A 129 -0.83 13.75 8.14
N ASP A 130 -1.86 13.94 7.30
CA ASP A 130 -2.13 13.05 6.17
C ASP A 130 -0.99 13.12 5.14
N ILE A 131 -0.67 11.96 4.57
CA ILE A 131 0.35 11.80 3.53
C ILE A 131 -0.36 11.54 2.19
N LEU A 132 -0.07 12.37 1.21
CA LEU A 132 -0.68 12.35 -0.12
C LEU A 132 0.34 11.89 -1.15
N GLU A 133 0.01 10.86 -1.91
CA GLU A 133 0.77 10.48 -3.10
C GLU A 133 0.14 11.11 -4.34
N LEU A 134 0.94 11.88 -5.06
CA LEU A 134 0.51 12.76 -6.13
C LEU A 134 1.20 12.40 -7.44
N LYS A 135 0.45 12.32 -8.54
CA LYS A 135 0.98 12.12 -9.88
C LYS A 135 0.77 13.36 -10.72
N LYS A 136 1.85 13.99 -11.22
CA LYS A 136 1.73 15.09 -12.17
C LYS A 136 1.05 14.61 -13.46
N VAL A 137 0.05 15.34 -13.93
CA VAL A 137 -0.74 14.99 -15.12
C VAL A 137 -0.93 16.20 -16.02
N SER A 138 -1.03 15.96 -17.32
CA SER A 138 -1.44 16.95 -18.32
C SER A 138 -2.92 16.86 -18.66
N ASN A 139 -3.53 15.68 -18.46
CA ASN A 139 -4.91 15.41 -18.83
C ASN A 139 -5.77 15.20 -17.59
N ILE A 140 -6.96 15.78 -17.62
CA ILE A 140 -7.93 15.76 -16.52
C ILE A 140 -9.08 14.84 -16.90
N ILE A 141 -9.51 14.02 -15.96
CA ILE A 141 -10.55 13.00 -16.13
C ILE A 141 -11.65 13.27 -15.12
N SER A 142 -12.90 13.00 -15.50
CA SER A 142 -14.04 13.13 -14.61
C SER A 142 -13.96 12.16 -13.43
N ASN A 143 -14.51 12.55 -12.28
CA ASN A 143 -14.59 11.81 -11.01
C ASN A 143 -13.24 11.54 -10.35
N GLU A 144 -12.22 12.34 -10.67
CA GLU A 144 -10.90 12.25 -10.09
C GLU A 144 -10.58 13.54 -9.31
N ILE A 145 -9.77 13.40 -8.27
CA ILE A 145 -9.35 14.50 -7.38
C ILE A 145 -7.94 14.91 -7.76
N TYR A 146 -7.73 16.23 -7.83
CA TYR A 146 -6.44 16.82 -8.18
C TYR A 146 -6.08 17.91 -7.17
N LEU A 147 -4.79 18.01 -6.88
CA LEU A 147 -4.20 19.21 -6.31
C LEU A 147 -3.72 20.07 -7.49
N ARG A 148 -4.20 21.31 -7.54
CA ARG A 148 -3.74 22.32 -8.49
C ARG A 148 -2.76 23.24 -7.77
N ARG A 149 -1.54 23.35 -8.30
CA ARG A 149 -0.54 24.32 -7.86
C ARG A 149 -0.53 25.52 -8.80
N TYR A 150 -0.79 26.72 -8.29
CA TYR A 150 -0.80 27.95 -9.10
C TYR A 150 -0.37 29.16 -8.26
N LYS A 151 0.64 29.91 -8.73
CA LYS A 151 1.18 31.11 -8.05
C LYS A 151 1.40 30.89 -6.54
N ASN A 152 2.13 29.84 -6.19
CA ASN A 152 2.44 29.46 -4.81
C ASN A 152 1.23 29.14 -3.91
N ASN A 153 0.07 28.86 -4.51
CA ASN A 153 -1.11 28.38 -3.82
C ASN A 153 -1.49 26.98 -4.29
N ILE A 154 -2.15 26.24 -3.40
CA ILE A 154 -2.72 24.92 -3.70
C ILE A 154 -4.23 24.98 -3.50
N ASN A 155 -4.95 24.45 -4.48
CA ASN A 155 -6.40 24.20 -4.37
C ASN A 155 -6.68 22.73 -4.68
N VAL A 156 -7.70 22.17 -4.02
CA VAL A 156 -8.24 20.87 -4.38
C VAL A 156 -9.34 21.07 -5.41
N VAL A 157 -9.19 20.43 -6.56
CA VAL A 157 -10.15 20.49 -7.66
C VAL A 157 -10.61 19.09 -8.04
N ILE A 158 -11.85 18.98 -8.49
CA ILE A 158 -12.47 17.72 -8.90
C ILE A 158 -12.82 17.82 -10.38
N GLY A 159 -12.46 16.81 -11.16
CA GLY A 159 -12.95 16.70 -12.54
C GLY A 159 -14.43 16.33 -12.54
N LYS A 160 -15.29 17.18 -13.08
CA LYS A 160 -16.74 16.93 -13.19
C LYS A 160 -17.14 16.83 -14.65
N LYS A 161 -17.91 15.79 -14.99
CA LYS A 161 -18.45 15.64 -16.34
C LYS A 161 -19.57 16.66 -16.59
N ARG A 162 -19.47 17.42 -17.67
CA ARG A 162 -20.48 18.35 -18.18
C ARG A 162 -20.72 18.02 -19.66
N GLY A 163 -21.77 17.25 -19.95
CA GLY A 163 -22.00 16.73 -21.30
C GLY A 163 -20.87 15.80 -21.76
N SER A 164 -20.22 16.14 -22.88
CA SER A 164 -19.05 15.42 -23.42
C SER A 164 -17.71 15.88 -22.84
N GLU A 165 -17.68 17.00 -22.13
CA GLU A 165 -16.46 17.61 -21.62
C GLU A 165 -16.27 17.37 -20.12
N THR A 166 -15.02 17.47 -19.66
CA THR A 166 -14.68 17.44 -18.23
C THR A 166 -14.25 18.83 -17.82
N VAL A 167 -14.95 19.41 -16.84
CA VAL A 167 -14.65 20.72 -16.27
C VAL A 167 -14.04 20.53 -14.88
N LEU A 168 -13.11 21.40 -14.50
CA LEU A 168 -12.57 21.41 -13.16
C LEU A 168 -13.41 22.26 -12.23
N VAL A 169 -13.58 21.76 -11.02
CA VAL A 169 -14.47 22.36 -10.05
C VAL A 169 -13.73 22.49 -8.72
N ASP A 170 -13.67 23.70 -8.15
CA ASP A 170 -13.01 23.94 -6.86
C ASP A 170 -13.82 23.35 -5.72
N PHE A 171 -13.18 22.51 -4.90
CA PHE A 171 -13.85 21.82 -3.80
C PHE A 171 -14.29 22.78 -2.68
N LEU A 172 -13.46 23.77 -2.33
CA LEU A 172 -13.70 24.65 -1.20
C LEU A 172 -14.54 25.89 -1.58
N ARG A 173 -14.46 26.34 -2.84
CA ARG A 173 -15.21 27.52 -3.33
C ARG A 173 -16.55 27.16 -3.97
N LEU A 174 -17.39 26.40 -3.27
CA LEU A 174 -18.77 26.08 -3.69
C LEU A 174 -18.89 25.48 -5.10
N PHE A 175 -17.89 24.73 -5.56
CA PHE A 175 -17.91 24.11 -6.88
C PHE A 175 -17.99 25.10 -8.06
N GLN A 176 -17.33 26.26 -7.94
CA GLN A 176 -17.11 27.13 -9.10
C GLN A 176 -16.16 26.49 -10.10
N ASP A 177 -16.43 26.74 -11.39
CA ASP A 177 -15.59 26.26 -12.48
C ASP A 177 -14.21 26.95 -12.42
N VAL A 178 -13.16 26.14 -12.52
CA VAL A 178 -11.77 26.60 -12.47
C VAL A 178 -11.18 26.52 -13.87
N ASP A 179 -10.54 27.61 -14.31
CA ASP A 179 -9.77 27.63 -15.54
C ASP A 179 -8.66 26.56 -15.51
N SER A 180 -8.79 25.56 -16.40
CA SER A 180 -7.85 24.47 -16.56
C SER A 180 -6.58 24.85 -17.32
N SER A 181 -6.53 26.05 -17.94
CA SER A 181 -5.39 26.49 -18.75
C SER A 181 -4.22 27.03 -17.93
N SER A 182 -4.39 27.19 -16.61
CA SER A 182 -3.39 27.79 -15.73
C SER A 182 -3.07 26.91 -14.52
N GLY A 183 -1.77 26.72 -14.23
CA GLY A 183 -1.28 25.94 -13.09
C GLY A 183 -0.86 24.51 -13.43
N GLU A 184 -0.25 23.84 -12.45
CA GLU A 184 0.19 22.45 -12.56
C GLU A 184 -0.79 21.53 -11.81
N PHE A 185 -1.15 20.41 -12.43
CA PHE A 185 -2.13 19.48 -11.90
C PHE A 185 -1.48 18.19 -11.43
N TYR A 186 -1.88 17.77 -10.23
CA TYR A 186 -1.37 16.59 -9.55
C TYR A 186 -2.54 15.72 -9.13
N LYS A 187 -2.75 14.59 -9.80
CA LYS A 187 -3.78 13.61 -9.44
C LYS A 187 -3.46 13.01 -8.07
N LEU A 188 -4.43 12.99 -7.17
CA LEU A 188 -4.33 12.27 -5.91
C LEU A 188 -4.44 10.76 -6.20
N ILE A 189 -3.36 10.02 -5.94
CA ILE A 189 -3.28 8.57 -6.15
C ILE A 189 -3.67 7.81 -4.88
N SER A 190 -3.15 8.25 -3.74
CA SER A 190 -3.42 7.64 -2.45
C SER A 190 -3.30 8.66 -1.32
N ARG A 191 -4.06 8.42 -0.24
CA ARG A 191 -4.01 9.18 1.01
C ARG A 191 -3.77 8.19 2.15
N TYR A 192 -2.76 8.46 2.96
CA TYR A 192 -2.47 7.69 4.17
C TYR A 192 -2.63 8.60 5.38
N SER A 193 -3.48 8.21 6.32
CA SER A 193 -3.69 8.93 7.59
C SER A 193 -2.92 8.31 8.76
N ASP A 194 -2.16 7.24 8.50
CA ASP A 194 -1.34 6.57 9.50
C ASP A 194 0.04 7.25 9.58
N GLU A 195 0.27 7.99 10.67
CA GLU A 195 1.51 8.72 10.90
C GLU A 195 2.73 7.78 11.07
N THR A 196 2.53 6.51 11.42
CA THR A 196 3.62 5.55 11.61
C THR A 196 4.37 5.25 10.31
N LEU A 197 3.79 5.59 9.16
CA LEU A 197 4.41 5.46 7.84
C LEU A 197 5.50 6.52 7.60
N TYR A 198 5.49 7.62 8.34
CA TYR A 198 6.39 8.76 8.16
C TYR A 198 7.55 8.75 9.15
N LYS A 199 8.77 8.89 8.62
CA LYS A 199 9.99 9.10 9.40
C LYS A 199 10.50 10.52 9.16
N LYS A 200 10.50 11.35 10.19
CA LYS A 200 11.05 12.72 10.12
C LYS A 200 12.57 12.67 9.92
N THR A 201 13.11 13.50 9.03
CA THR A 201 14.56 13.66 8.91
C THR A 201 15.07 14.25 10.23
N LYS A 202 15.99 13.57 10.93
CA LYS A 202 16.64 14.15 12.10
C LYS A 202 17.53 15.29 11.60
N THR A 203 17.19 16.52 11.92
CA THR A 203 18.14 17.64 11.83
C THR A 203 19.30 17.31 12.75
N ILE A 204 20.47 17.03 12.17
CA ILE A 204 21.71 17.02 12.94
C ILE A 204 21.96 18.48 13.28
N VAL A 205 21.54 18.88 14.48
CA VAL A 205 21.95 20.16 15.04
C VAL A 205 23.39 19.95 15.50
N SER A 206 24.33 20.41 14.67
CA SER A 206 25.74 20.57 15.01
C SER A 206 25.92 21.69 16.03
#